data_AF-A0A2W6DSZ3-F1
#
_entry.id   AF-A0A2W6DSZ3-F1
#
_cell.length_a   1.000
_cell.length_b   1.000
_cell.length_c   1.000
_cell.angle_alpha   90.00
_cell.angle_beta   90.00
_cell.angle_gamma   90.00
#
_symmetry.space_group_name_H-M   'P 1'
#
loop_
_entity.id
_entity.type
_entity.pdbx_description
1 polymer ?
#
loop_
_entity_poly.entity_id
_entity_poly.type
_entity_poly.pdbx_seq_one_letter_code
_entity_poly.pdbx_strand_id
1 'polypeptide(L)'
;MRDPNPRHFRCQQSYARFTENNMTRTSRLLARIGIAAAALAAPLALTAPAQAAPIRQDPWDVVAQCESGGNWSTNTGNGYFGGLQFAPSTWASYGGGSYASTANGASRAQQIAIAQKVLHAQGWKAWPTCSKRAGVR
;
A
#
# COMPACT_ATOMS: atom_id res chain seq x y z
N MET A 1 -43.73 31.29 1.73
CA MET A 1 -43.46 29.85 1.59
C MET A 1 -42.29 29.65 0.64
N ARG A 2 -41.11 29.34 1.21
CA ARG A 2 -39.97 28.56 0.68
C ARG A 2 -38.70 29.05 1.36
N ASP A 3 -38.22 28.22 2.27
CA ASP A 3 -37.02 28.34 3.08
C ASP A 3 -35.74 28.48 2.22
N PRO A 4 -34.75 29.27 2.66
CA PRO A 4 -33.38 29.12 2.24
C PRO A 4 -32.62 28.18 3.20
N ASN A 5 -32.18 27.04 2.68
CA ASN A 5 -31.30 26.07 3.31
C ASN A 5 -29.93 26.69 3.67
N PRO A 6 -29.52 26.73 4.95
CA PRO A 6 -28.24 27.27 5.37
C PRO A 6 -27.29 26.14 5.79
N ARG A 7 -26.50 25.62 4.86
CA ARG A 7 -25.31 24.85 5.22
C ARG A 7 -24.16 25.21 4.30
N HIS A 8 -22.97 25.26 4.89
CA HIS A 8 -21.67 25.44 4.24
C HIS A 8 -21.12 26.87 4.18
N PHE A 9 -20.96 27.50 5.35
CA PHE A 9 -19.79 28.35 5.58
C PHE A 9 -19.22 28.16 6.99
N ARG A 10 -17.93 27.81 7.02
CA ARG A 10 -16.93 27.96 8.09
C ARG A 10 -16.97 26.99 9.28
N CYS A 11 -16.02 26.06 9.25
CA CYS A 11 -14.98 25.99 10.28
C CYS A 11 -13.66 25.59 9.60
N GLN A 12 -13.05 26.56 8.90
CA GLN A 12 -11.60 26.57 8.76
C GLN A 12 -10.98 26.90 10.12
N GLN A 13 -9.81 26.32 10.37
CA GLN A 13 -8.82 26.72 11.37
C GLN A 13 -9.18 26.45 12.83
N SER A 14 -8.58 25.40 13.40
CA SER A 14 -7.81 25.44 14.66
C SER A 14 -7.68 24.05 15.28
N TYR A 15 -6.75 23.23 14.77
CA TYR A 15 -6.07 22.26 15.63
C TYR A 15 -4.58 22.36 15.32
N ALA A 16 -3.95 23.25 16.07
CA ALA A 16 -2.52 23.43 16.09
C ALA A 16 -1.83 22.12 16.47
N ARG A 17 -0.70 21.88 15.80
CA ARG A 17 0.53 21.21 16.27
C ARG A 17 0.37 20.14 17.37
N PHE A 18 0.76 18.90 17.06
CA PHE A 18 1.67 18.20 17.96
C PHE A 18 2.59 17.26 17.18
N THR A 19 3.86 17.66 17.19
CA THR A 19 5.11 16.88 17.01
C THR A 19 5.29 16.03 15.75
N GLU A 20 6.18 16.53 14.89
CA GLU A 20 7.06 15.70 14.05
C GLU A 20 7.68 14.58 14.90
N ASN A 21 7.45 13.33 14.51
CA ASN A 21 8.28 12.21 14.96
C ASN A 21 9.27 11.87 13.84
N ASN A 22 10.31 12.69 13.74
CA ASN A 22 11.62 12.24 13.28
C ASN A 22 12.28 11.52 14.45
N MET A 23 12.28 10.18 14.52
CA MET A 23 13.49 9.50 14.99
C MET A 23 13.47 7.98 14.79
N THR A 24 14.56 7.56 14.13
CA THR A 24 15.35 6.35 14.39
C THR A 24 14.74 4.97 14.16
N ARG A 25 15.19 4.44 13.01
CA ARG A 25 15.65 3.06 12.82
C ARG A 25 16.09 2.35 14.10
N THR A 26 15.81 1.05 14.11
CA THR A 26 16.55 -0.03 14.78
C THR A 26 16.56 -0.02 16.31
N SER A 27 15.56 -0.70 16.88
CA SER A 27 15.66 -1.25 18.23
C SER A 27 16.01 -2.73 18.14
N ARG A 28 17.29 -3.05 18.30
CA ARG A 28 17.75 -4.42 18.59
C ARG A 28 17.22 -4.79 19.98
N LEU A 29 16.33 -5.77 20.05
CA LEU A 29 15.87 -6.37 21.30
C LEU A 29 17.01 -7.20 21.91
N LEU A 30 17.70 -6.63 22.90
CA LEU A 30 18.49 -7.39 23.87
C LEU A 30 17.79 -7.28 25.22
N ALA A 31 16.83 -8.18 25.47
CA ALA A 31 16.29 -8.41 26.81
C ALA A 31 16.98 -9.66 27.38
N ARG A 32 17.98 -9.44 28.24
CA ARG A 32 18.56 -10.46 29.12
C ARG A 32 18.33 -10.04 30.57
N ILE A 33 17.38 -10.65 31.27
CA ILE A 33 17.38 -10.81 32.74
C ILE A 33 16.65 -12.14 33.05
N GLY A 34 17.24 -12.95 33.93
CA GLY A 34 16.77 -14.29 34.29
C GLY A 34 16.20 -14.44 35.71
N ILE A 35 15.96 -15.72 36.04
CA ILE A 35 15.58 -16.36 37.32
C ILE A 35 14.07 -16.37 37.67
N ALA A 36 13.60 -17.58 37.99
CA ALA A 36 12.22 -18.01 38.19
C ALA A 36 11.67 -17.75 39.61
N ALA A 37 10.36 -17.44 39.70
CA ALA A 37 9.52 -17.71 40.87
C ALA A 37 8.06 -17.89 40.41
N ALA A 38 7.44 -19.01 40.78
CA ALA A 38 6.06 -19.34 40.43
C ALA A 38 5.06 -18.61 41.35
N ALA A 39 4.17 -17.81 40.76
CA ALA A 39 2.94 -17.36 41.39
C ALA A 39 1.82 -17.40 40.34
N LEU A 40 0.75 -18.13 40.65
CA LEU A 40 -0.45 -18.31 39.82
C LEU A 40 -1.20 -16.97 39.71
N ALA A 41 -0.83 -16.14 38.74
CA ALA A 41 -1.63 -15.00 38.32
C ALA A 41 -2.46 -15.43 37.11
N ALA A 42 -3.77 -15.57 37.30
CA ALA A 42 -4.69 -15.79 36.20
C ALA A 42 -4.46 -14.71 35.12
N PRO A 43 -4.28 -15.05 33.84
CA PRO A 43 -4.15 -14.04 32.82
C PRO A 43 -5.50 -13.33 32.72
N LEU A 44 -5.57 -12.11 33.24
CA LEU A 44 -6.60 -11.16 32.84
C LEU A 44 -6.37 -10.92 31.35
N ALA A 45 -7.13 -11.64 30.52
CA ALA A 45 -7.20 -11.40 29.09
C ALA A 45 -7.78 -10.00 28.91
N LEU A 46 -6.90 -9.00 28.89
CA LEU A 46 -7.20 -7.68 28.34
C LEU A 46 -7.57 -7.92 26.88
N THR A 47 -8.87 -7.97 26.61
CA THR A 47 -9.39 -7.91 25.24
C THR A 47 -9.07 -6.52 24.73
N ALA A 48 -7.84 -6.35 24.23
CA ALA A 48 -7.51 -5.19 23.43
C ALA A 48 -8.55 -5.17 22.29
N PRO A 49 -9.25 -4.04 22.06
CA PRO A 49 -10.04 -3.92 20.86
C PRO A 49 -9.08 -4.13 19.70
N ALA A 50 -9.23 -5.23 18.97
CA ALA A 50 -8.57 -5.38 17.69
C ALA A 50 -9.12 -4.23 16.84
N GLN A 51 -8.37 -3.13 16.74
CA GLN A 51 -8.72 -2.07 15.81
C GLN A 51 -8.52 -2.69 14.44
N ALA A 52 -9.60 -3.22 13.86
CA ALA A 52 -9.66 -3.51 12.45
C ALA A 52 -9.36 -2.18 11.75
N ALA A 53 -8.12 -2.02 11.29
CA ALA A 53 -7.79 -0.92 10.39
C ALA A 53 -8.86 -0.95 9.29
N PRO A 54 -9.44 0.20 8.90
CA PRO A 54 -10.34 0.21 7.76
C PRO A 54 -9.66 -0.55 6.63
N ILE A 55 -10.36 -1.48 5.98
CA ILE A 55 -9.83 -2.25 4.86
C ILE A 55 -9.46 -1.24 3.78
N ARG A 56 -8.24 -0.72 3.83
CA ARG A 56 -7.68 0.09 2.77
C ARG A 56 -7.37 -0.91 1.67
N GLN A 57 -8.05 -0.77 0.55
CA GLN A 57 -7.67 -1.50 -0.65
C GLN A 57 -6.20 -1.18 -0.95
N ASP A 58 -5.43 -2.20 -1.29
CA ASP A 58 -4.04 -2.04 -1.68
C ASP A 58 -4.01 -1.08 -2.88
N PRO A 59 -3.23 0.01 -2.83
CA PRO A 59 -3.15 0.95 -3.95
C PRO A 59 -2.81 0.25 -5.27
N TRP A 60 -2.06 -0.86 -5.23
CA TRP A 60 -1.74 -1.65 -6.41
C TRP A 60 -2.94 -2.38 -7.00
N ASP A 61 -3.93 -2.79 -6.19
CA ASP A 61 -5.17 -3.36 -6.70
C ASP A 61 -6.03 -2.29 -7.37
N VAL A 62 -6.07 -1.09 -6.81
CA VAL A 62 -6.81 0.02 -7.43
C VAL A 62 -6.16 0.43 -8.75
N VAL A 63 -4.82 0.45 -8.82
CA VAL A 63 -4.11 0.66 -10.08
C VAL A 63 -4.39 -0.48 -11.04
N ALA A 64 -4.27 -1.75 -10.63
CA ALA A 64 -4.53 -2.88 -11.51
C ALA A 64 -5.97 -2.91 -12.02
N GLN A 65 -6.94 -2.52 -11.19
CA GLN A 65 -8.34 -2.37 -11.60
C GLN A 65 -8.50 -1.32 -12.69
N CYS A 66 -7.75 -0.23 -12.61
CA CYS A 66 -7.76 0.84 -13.60
C CYS A 66 -7.01 0.46 -14.89
N GLU A 67 -5.90 -0.27 -14.79
CA GLU A 67 -5.01 -0.60 -15.92
C GLU A 67 -5.48 -1.83 -16.72
N SER A 68 -5.92 -2.88 -16.02
CA SER A 68 -6.24 -4.19 -16.63
C SER A 68 -7.62 -4.72 -16.25
N GLY A 69 -8.44 -3.92 -15.56
CA GLY A 69 -9.68 -4.40 -14.97
C GLY A 69 -9.46 -5.37 -13.79
N GLY A 70 -8.25 -5.42 -13.24
CA GLY A 70 -7.89 -6.27 -12.10
C GLY A 70 -7.36 -7.65 -12.50
N ASN A 71 -7.18 -7.92 -13.79
CA ASN A 71 -6.67 -9.20 -14.26
C ASN A 71 -5.14 -9.20 -14.30
N TRP A 72 -4.53 -9.83 -13.29
CA TRP A 72 -3.08 -9.95 -13.14
C TRP A 72 -2.39 -10.79 -14.22
N SER A 73 -3.13 -11.61 -14.96
CA SER A 73 -2.60 -12.45 -16.04
C SER A 73 -2.93 -11.89 -17.42
N THR A 74 -3.32 -10.61 -17.52
CA THR A 74 -3.73 -9.98 -18.77
C THR A 74 -2.62 -10.03 -19.83
N ASN A 75 -3.01 -10.48 -21.02
CA ASN A 75 -2.21 -10.39 -22.24
C ASN A 75 -3.17 -10.21 -23.42
N THR A 76 -3.43 -8.96 -23.80
CA THR A 76 -4.37 -8.61 -24.88
C THR A 76 -3.68 -8.43 -26.23
N GLY A 77 -2.36 -8.63 -26.32
CA GLY A 77 -1.58 -8.36 -27.53
C GLY A 77 -1.30 -6.87 -27.79
N ASN A 78 -1.56 -5.98 -26.83
CA ASN A 78 -1.28 -4.54 -26.94
C ASN A 78 0.19 -4.16 -26.61
N GLY A 79 1.07 -5.14 -26.38
CA GLY A 79 2.47 -4.93 -26.03
C GLY A 79 2.74 -4.69 -24.53
N TYR A 80 1.71 -4.73 -23.69
CA TYR A 80 1.80 -4.62 -22.23
C TYR A 80 1.26 -5.89 -21.57
N PHE A 81 1.78 -6.18 -20.38
CA PHE A 81 1.53 -7.46 -19.72
C PHE A 81 1.18 -7.29 -18.25
N GLY A 82 0.29 -8.17 -17.79
CA GLY A 82 -0.06 -8.33 -16.39
C GLY A 82 -1.02 -7.27 -15.85
N GLY A 83 -1.21 -7.29 -14.53
CA GLY A 83 -2.22 -6.47 -13.86
C GLY A 83 -1.92 -4.97 -13.91
N LEU A 84 -0.63 -4.63 -13.91
CA LEU A 84 -0.12 -3.26 -13.88
C LEU A 84 0.34 -2.75 -15.26
N GLN A 85 0.03 -3.50 -16.33
CA GLN A 85 0.35 -3.15 -17.71
C GLN A 85 1.84 -2.80 -17.90
N PHE A 86 2.74 -3.73 -17.55
CA PHE A 86 4.17 -3.53 -17.75
C PHE A 86 4.57 -3.69 -19.22
N ALA A 87 5.41 -2.78 -19.72
CA ALA A 87 6.17 -2.99 -20.95
C ALA A 87 7.27 -4.06 -20.72
N PRO A 88 7.57 -4.94 -21.70
CA PRO A 88 8.61 -5.97 -21.57
C PRO A 88 9.98 -5.42 -21.20
N SER A 89 10.36 -4.28 -21.77
CA SER A 89 11.64 -3.61 -21.50
C SER A 89 11.74 -3.15 -20.05
N THR A 90 10.69 -2.52 -19.52
CA THR A 90 10.61 -2.12 -18.11
C THR A 90 10.64 -3.35 -17.20
N TRP A 91 9.84 -4.37 -17.50
CA TRP A 91 9.82 -5.61 -16.73
C TRP A 91 11.22 -6.23 -16.60
N ALA A 92 11.92 -6.36 -17.72
CA ALA A 92 13.28 -6.88 -17.75
C ALA A 92 14.27 -5.97 -16.99
N SER A 93 14.20 -4.65 -17.22
CA SER A 93 15.13 -3.67 -16.63
C SER A 93 15.07 -3.62 -15.10
N TYR A 94 13.90 -3.89 -14.51
CA TYR A 94 13.72 -3.90 -13.06
C TYR A 94 13.88 -5.30 -12.42
N GLY A 95 14.32 -6.28 -13.21
CA GLY A 95 14.63 -7.64 -12.75
C GLY A 95 13.43 -8.58 -12.67
N GLY A 96 12.34 -8.27 -13.39
CA GLY A 96 11.17 -9.13 -13.47
C GLY A 96 11.44 -10.47 -14.18
N GLY A 97 12.47 -10.51 -15.03
CA GLY A 97 12.93 -11.72 -15.71
C GLY A 97 13.27 -12.89 -14.78
N SER A 98 13.61 -12.61 -13.51
CA SER A 98 13.85 -13.64 -12.50
C SER A 98 12.56 -14.36 -12.04
N TYR A 99 11.39 -13.78 -12.29
CA TYR A 99 10.09 -14.39 -11.97
C TYR A 99 9.43 -15.01 -13.20
N ALA A 100 9.43 -14.29 -14.32
CA ALA A 100 8.87 -14.74 -15.59
C ALA A 100 9.41 -13.88 -16.74
N SER A 101 9.36 -14.39 -17.97
CA SER A 101 9.77 -13.62 -19.17
C SER A 101 8.97 -12.31 -19.33
N THR A 102 7.69 -12.32 -18.96
CA THR A 102 6.78 -11.17 -19.01
C THR A 102 5.92 -11.12 -17.75
N ALA A 103 5.38 -9.94 -17.42
CA ALA A 103 4.64 -9.72 -16.17
C ALA A 103 3.40 -10.62 -16.00
N ASN A 104 2.68 -10.96 -17.08
CA ASN A 104 1.51 -11.83 -17.04
C ASN A 104 1.81 -13.28 -16.63
N GLY A 105 3.08 -13.72 -16.73
CA GLY A 105 3.53 -15.01 -16.23
C GLY A 105 3.94 -14.99 -14.76
N ALA A 106 4.00 -13.82 -14.14
CA ALA A 106 4.35 -13.64 -12.74
C ALA A 106 3.09 -13.47 -11.87
N SER A 107 3.15 -13.95 -10.63
CA SER A 107 2.09 -13.74 -9.66
C SER A 107 1.90 -12.27 -9.31
N ARG A 108 0.71 -11.91 -8.79
CA ARG A 108 0.40 -10.56 -8.30
C ARG A 108 1.50 -10.01 -7.39
N ALA A 109 1.95 -10.79 -6.40
CA ALA A 109 2.96 -10.35 -5.45
C ALA A 109 4.32 -10.05 -6.12
N GLN A 110 4.70 -10.87 -7.11
CA GLN A 110 5.93 -10.65 -7.88
C GLN A 110 5.82 -9.40 -8.76
N GLN A 111 4.67 -9.17 -9.40
CA GLN A 111 4.43 -7.95 -10.17
C GLN A 111 4.50 -6.71 -9.28
N ILE A 112 3.91 -6.75 -8.08
CA ILE A 112 3.99 -5.66 -7.10
C ILE A 112 5.43 -5.44 -6.63
N ALA A 113 6.22 -6.50 -6.40
CA ALA A 113 7.62 -6.36 -6.03
C ALA A 113 8.43 -5.60 -7.09
N ILE A 114 8.19 -5.87 -8.38
CA ILE A 114 8.81 -5.10 -9.48
C ILE A 114 8.25 -3.68 -9.54
N ALA A 115 6.93 -3.52 -9.36
CA ALA A 115 6.28 -2.21 -9.34
C ALA A 115 6.82 -1.29 -8.22
N GLN A 116 7.13 -1.86 -7.05
CA GLN A 116 7.77 -1.13 -5.96
C GLN A 116 9.18 -0.63 -6.33
N LYS A 117 9.95 -1.40 -7.12
CA LYS A 117 11.24 -0.94 -7.64
C LYS A 117 11.08 0.23 -8.63
N VAL A 118 10.10 0.13 -9.53
CA VAL A 118 9.76 1.23 -10.46
C VAL A 118 9.30 2.46 -9.68
N LEU A 119 8.44 2.27 -8.69
CA LEU A 119 7.95 3.32 -7.80
C LEU A 119 9.11 4.02 -7.08
N HIS A 120 10.09 3.26 -6.58
CA HIS A 120 11.26 3.84 -5.93
C HIS A 120 12.13 4.66 -6.90
N ALA A 121 12.18 4.28 -8.18
CA ALA A 121 12.98 4.98 -9.18
C ALA A 121 12.30 6.22 -9.78
N GLN A 122 10.97 6.16 -10.00
CA GLN A 122 10.25 7.16 -10.79
C GLN A 122 9.07 7.82 -10.05
N GLY A 123 8.70 7.28 -8.89
CA GLY A 123 7.46 7.64 -8.19
C GLY A 123 6.21 7.11 -8.89
N TRP A 124 5.04 7.54 -8.43
CA TRP A 124 3.74 7.14 -9.00
C TRP A 124 3.48 7.71 -10.41
N LYS A 125 4.41 8.51 -10.95
CA LYS A 125 4.38 9.05 -12.31
C LYS A 125 4.40 7.98 -13.40
N ALA A 126 4.86 6.77 -13.08
CA ALA A 126 4.75 5.62 -13.97
C ALA A 126 3.30 5.19 -14.25
N TRP A 127 2.35 5.56 -13.37
CA TRP A 127 0.91 5.31 -13.51
C TRP A 127 0.11 6.61 -13.30
N PRO A 128 0.24 7.63 -14.17
CA PRO A 128 -0.16 9.02 -13.86
C PRO A 128 -1.67 9.23 -13.69
N THR A 129 -2.49 8.42 -14.35
CA THR A 129 -3.96 8.51 -14.28
C THR A 129 -4.52 7.60 -13.19
N CYS A 130 -4.03 6.36 -13.13
CA CYS A 130 -4.55 5.35 -12.21
C CYS A 130 -4.05 5.53 -10.77
N SER A 131 -2.84 6.07 -10.55
CA SER A 131 -2.34 6.43 -9.21
C SER A 131 -3.24 7.44 -8.50
N LYS A 132 -3.75 8.45 -9.22
CA LYS A 132 -4.71 9.43 -8.69
C LYS A 132 -5.98 8.77 -8.17
N ARG A 133 -6.47 7.74 -8.88
CA ARG A 133 -7.65 6.95 -8.45
C ARG A 133 -7.35 6.08 -7.23
N ALA A 134 -6.12 5.60 -7.12
CA ALA A 134 -5.60 4.90 -5.94
C ALA A 134 -5.25 5.84 -4.77
N GLY A 135 -5.39 7.16 -4.92
CA GLY A 135 -5.10 8.13 -3.87
C GLY A 135 -3.61 8.36 -3.61
N VAL A 136 -2.74 7.91 -4.53
CA VAL A 136 -1.28 7.96 -4.44
C VAL A 136 -0.71 8.84 -5.55
N ARG A 137 0.38 9.58 -5.28
CA ARG A 137 0.93 10.63 -6.18
C ARG A 137 2.44 10.73 -6.05
#